data_AF-A0A8J4XUH1-F1
#
_entry.id   AF-A0A8J4XUH1-F1
#
_cell.length_a   1.000
_cell.length_b   1.000
_cell.length_c   1.000
_cell.angle_alpha   90.00
_cell.angle_beta   90.00
_cell.angle_gamma   90.00
#
_symmetry.space_group_name_H-M   'P 1'
#
loop_
_entity.id
_entity.type
_entity.pdbx_description
1 polymer ?
#
loop_
_entity_poly.entity_id
_entity_poly.type
_entity_poly.pdbx_seq_one_letter_code
_entity_poly.pdbx_strand_id
1 'polypeptide(L)'
;MHSGTKSCHDQFNTQKLARAKKRGRDSTPAPEDRCRRPRKCFDKTSCIFCTKEDGLLHEFKTLGADDNVRSMARDLLDSDLLTRIEGVGDLIALEAKYHLACLVGLRNRHRSLIRNRENLPGCQ
;
A
#
# COMPACT_ATOMS: atom_id res chain seq x y z
N MET A 1 -27.61 20.56 34.46
CA MET A 1 -26.47 19.60 34.53
C MET A 1 -26.88 18.35 33.76
N HIS A 2 -25.93 17.71 33.05
CA HIS A 2 -26.11 16.70 31.97
C HIS A 2 -26.45 17.35 30.61
N SER A 3 -25.83 17.07 29.46
CA SER A 3 -24.79 16.13 28.99
C SER A 3 -24.32 16.60 27.59
N GLY A 4 -23.16 16.16 27.09
CA GLY A 4 -22.94 16.10 25.64
C GLY A 4 -21.54 16.45 25.14
N THR A 5 -20.81 15.42 24.74
CA THR A 5 -19.53 15.39 24.03
C THR A 5 -19.39 16.43 22.91
N LYS A 6 -18.30 17.21 22.89
CA LYS A 6 -17.92 18.02 21.73
C LYS A 6 -17.23 17.13 20.69
N SER A 7 -17.98 16.89 19.61
CA SER A 7 -17.62 16.16 18.40
C SER A 7 -16.35 16.71 17.74
N CYS A 8 -15.49 15.79 17.29
CA CYS A 8 -14.42 16.04 16.34
C CYS A 8 -14.99 16.71 15.08
N HIS A 9 -14.35 17.78 14.63
CA HIS A 9 -14.77 18.60 13.50
C HIS A 9 -14.17 18.02 12.22
N ASP A 10 -14.97 17.25 11.49
CA ASP A 10 -14.69 16.92 10.10
C ASP A 10 -15.02 18.16 9.24
N GLN A 11 -14.03 18.67 8.50
CA GLN A 11 -14.18 19.80 7.58
C GLN A 11 -14.27 19.30 6.14
N PHE A 12 -15.42 18.75 5.75
CA PHE A 12 -15.83 18.76 4.35
C PHE A 12 -16.26 20.18 3.95
N ASN A 13 -15.40 20.90 3.23
CA ASN A 13 -15.81 22.14 2.55
C ASN A 13 -16.52 21.80 1.24
N THR A 14 -17.82 21.55 1.33
CA THR A 14 -18.73 21.58 0.18
C THR A 14 -19.07 23.04 -0.16
N GLN A 15 -18.25 23.69 -0.99
CA GLN A 15 -18.69 24.86 -1.75
C GLN A 15 -18.47 24.70 -3.25
N LYS A 16 -19.57 24.27 -3.89
CA LYS A 16 -20.17 24.90 -5.07
C LYS A 16 -19.52 24.61 -6.43
N LEU A 17 -19.95 23.47 -6.97
CA LEU A 17 -20.69 23.37 -8.23
C LEU A 17 -20.98 24.73 -8.93
N ALA A 18 -20.11 25.16 -9.85
CA ALA A 18 -20.41 26.26 -10.76
C ALA A 18 -19.60 26.14 -12.05
N ARG A 19 -19.97 25.18 -12.91
CA ARG A 19 -19.72 25.23 -14.37
C ARG A 19 -20.69 24.32 -15.12
N ALA A 20 -21.95 24.31 -14.69
CA ALA A 20 -23.05 23.85 -15.52
C ALA A 20 -23.55 25.05 -16.35
N LYS A 21 -23.64 24.84 -17.67
CA LYS A 21 -24.13 25.73 -18.75
C LYS A 21 -23.03 26.57 -19.43
N LYS A 22 -22.67 26.22 -20.68
CA LYS A 22 -23.34 26.76 -21.89
C LYS A 22 -22.69 26.23 -23.19
N ARG A 23 -23.45 25.35 -23.87
CA ARG A 23 -23.67 25.21 -25.33
C ARG A 23 -22.55 24.69 -26.26
N GLY A 24 -22.93 23.71 -27.10
CA GLY A 24 -22.43 23.55 -28.47
C GLY A 24 -22.19 22.10 -28.87
N ARG A 25 -23.06 21.54 -29.73
CA ARG A 25 -22.78 20.35 -30.55
C ARG A 25 -21.46 20.57 -31.31
N ASP A 26 -20.55 19.60 -31.31
CA ASP A 26 -20.03 18.95 -32.52
C ASP A 26 -19.06 17.82 -32.16
N SER A 27 -18.92 16.86 -33.07
CA SER A 27 -18.24 15.58 -32.89
C SER A 27 -16.72 15.73 -33.06
N THR A 28 -15.94 15.53 -32.01
CA THR A 28 -14.53 15.06 -32.12
C THR A 28 -13.95 14.71 -30.74
N PRO A 29 -13.47 13.47 -30.50
CA PRO A 29 -12.61 13.22 -29.35
C PRO A 29 -11.19 13.71 -29.67
N ALA A 30 -10.85 14.91 -29.20
CA ALA A 30 -9.47 15.39 -29.19
C ALA A 30 -8.74 14.85 -27.94
N PRO A 31 -7.51 14.32 -28.09
CA PRO A 31 -6.73 13.70 -27.04
C PRO A 31 -5.81 14.71 -26.36
N GLU A 32 -5.59 14.61 -25.05
CA GLU A 32 -4.28 14.78 -24.39
C GLU A 32 -4.43 14.81 -22.87
N ASP A 33 -4.36 13.60 -22.32
CA ASP A 33 -4.29 13.31 -20.89
C ASP A 33 -2.93 13.78 -20.34
N ARG A 34 -2.92 14.88 -19.58
CA ARG A 34 -1.73 15.39 -18.88
C ARG A 34 -1.35 14.44 -17.74
N CYS A 35 -0.41 13.54 -18.05
CA CYS A 35 0.56 12.91 -17.15
C CYS A 35 0.10 12.67 -15.70
N ARG A 36 -0.96 11.88 -15.50
CA ARG A 36 -1.04 11.06 -14.28
C ARG A 36 -0.09 9.90 -14.51
N ARG A 37 1.04 9.84 -13.77
CA ARG A 37 1.81 8.59 -13.68
C ARG A 37 0.77 7.47 -13.50
N PRO A 38 0.74 6.42 -14.36
CA PRO A 38 -0.18 5.33 -14.12
C PRO A 38 0.19 4.81 -12.74
N ARG A 39 -0.72 4.95 -11.76
CA ARG A 39 -0.63 4.14 -10.55
C ARG A 39 -0.51 2.73 -11.10
N LYS A 40 0.62 2.04 -10.88
CA LYS A 40 0.71 0.63 -11.25
C LYS A 40 -0.48 -0.02 -10.57
N CYS A 41 -1.47 -0.41 -11.37
CA CYS A 41 -2.65 -1.07 -10.87
C CYS A 41 -2.15 -2.31 -10.16
N PHE A 42 -2.41 -2.41 -8.86
CA PHE A 42 -1.98 -3.55 -8.09
C PHE A 42 -2.74 -4.78 -8.57
N ASP A 43 -1.98 -5.79 -8.94
CA ASP A 43 -2.55 -7.01 -9.47
C ASP A 43 -2.95 -7.93 -8.31
N LYS A 44 -4.27 -8.03 -8.12
CA LYS A 44 -4.91 -8.82 -7.06
C LYS A 44 -4.71 -10.33 -7.22
N THR A 45 -4.17 -10.80 -8.34
CA THR A 45 -3.92 -12.23 -8.58
C THR A 45 -2.46 -12.63 -8.39
N SER A 46 -1.57 -11.67 -8.09
CA SER A 46 -0.13 -11.92 -7.96
C SER A 46 0.34 -11.84 -6.51
N CYS A 47 1.40 -12.58 -6.19
CA CYS A 47 2.08 -12.47 -4.91
C CYS A 47 2.85 -11.14 -4.81
N ILE A 48 2.60 -10.37 -3.75
CA ILE A 48 3.27 -9.08 -3.49
C ILE A 48 4.81 -9.19 -3.39
N PHE A 49 5.32 -10.36 -3.01
CA PHE A 49 6.75 -10.58 -2.78
C PHE A 49 7.51 -10.93 -4.06
N CYS A 50 6.98 -11.87 -4.85
CA CYS A 50 7.67 -12.42 -6.03
C CYS A 50 7.00 -12.06 -7.36
N THR A 51 5.86 -11.35 -7.34
CA THR A 51 5.08 -10.91 -8.52
C THR A 51 4.58 -12.04 -9.42
N LYS A 52 4.52 -13.25 -8.88
CA LYS A 52 4.04 -14.44 -9.58
C LYS A 52 2.64 -14.83 -9.13
N GLU A 53 1.85 -15.40 -10.05
CA GLU A 53 0.49 -15.90 -9.82
C GLU A 53 0.44 -17.41 -9.54
N ASP A 54 1.58 -18.09 -9.60
CA ASP A 54 1.70 -19.54 -9.42
C ASP A 54 1.46 -20.02 -7.97
N GLY A 55 0.77 -21.14 -7.80
CA GLY A 55 0.62 -21.80 -6.49
C GLY A 55 -0.46 -21.20 -5.57
N LEU A 56 -0.46 -21.64 -4.31
CA LEU A 56 -1.47 -21.22 -3.34
C LEU A 56 -1.15 -19.82 -2.78
N LEU A 57 -2.04 -18.87 -3.08
CA LEU A 57 -1.99 -17.51 -2.58
C LEU A 57 -2.87 -17.35 -1.33
N HIS A 58 -2.32 -16.68 -0.33
CA HIS A 58 -3.00 -16.28 0.90
C HIS A 58 -3.23 -14.78 0.91
N GLU A 59 -4.26 -14.34 1.63
CA GLU A 59 -4.63 -12.93 1.74
C GLU A 59 -4.23 -12.36 3.09
N PHE A 60 -3.94 -11.05 3.12
CA PHE A 60 -3.76 -10.32 4.37
C PHE A 60 -5.12 -10.11 5.04
N LYS A 61 -5.26 -10.59 6.28
CA LYS A 61 -6.52 -10.49 7.05
C LYS A 61 -6.44 -9.60 8.28
N THR A 62 -5.23 -9.13 8.63
CA THR A 62 -4.98 -8.41 9.89
C THR A 62 -3.98 -7.29 9.67
N LEU A 63 -4.25 -6.11 10.24
CA LEU A 63 -3.36 -4.93 10.13
C LEU A 63 -1.96 -5.22 10.68
N GLY A 64 -1.88 -5.98 11.77
CA GLY A 64 -0.58 -6.40 12.33
C GLY A 64 0.28 -7.24 11.38
N ALA A 65 -0.33 -7.97 10.43
CA ALA A 65 0.45 -8.69 9.41
C ALA A 65 1.00 -7.75 8.34
N ASP A 66 0.23 -6.74 7.95
CA ASP A 66 0.64 -5.70 7.01
C ASP A 66 1.78 -4.84 7.61
N ASP A 67 1.59 -4.33 8.83
CA ASP A 67 2.59 -3.53 9.54
C ASP A 67 3.90 -4.28 9.76
N ASN A 68 3.82 -5.57 10.09
CA ASN A 68 5.02 -6.40 10.25
C ASN A 68 5.77 -6.57 8.92
N VAL A 69 5.06 -6.77 7.80
CA VAL A 69 5.70 -6.84 6.48
C VAL A 69 6.35 -5.51 6.12
N ARG A 70 5.69 -4.38 6.35
CA ARG A 70 6.29 -3.05 6.13
C ARG A 70 7.54 -2.84 6.98
N SER A 71 7.49 -3.20 8.27
CA SER A 71 8.62 -3.09 9.18
C SER A 71 9.82 -3.94 8.72
N MET A 72 9.59 -5.23 8.44
CA MET A 72 10.64 -6.12 7.95
C MET A 72 11.24 -5.65 6.61
N ALA A 73 10.41 -5.13 5.71
CA ALA A 73 10.89 -4.60 4.42
C ALA A 73 11.79 -3.37 4.60
N ARG A 74 11.47 -2.48 5.56
CA ARG A 74 12.31 -1.33 5.92
C ARG A 74 13.61 -1.76 6.57
N ASP A 75 13.57 -2.69 7.51
CA ASP A 75 14.77 -3.20 8.18
C ASP A 75 15.73 -3.88 7.21
N LEU A 76 15.19 -4.64 6.25
CA LEU A 76 15.96 -5.32 5.20
C LEU A 76 16.37 -4.39 4.04
N LEU A 77 15.88 -3.15 4.02
CA LEU A 77 16.04 -2.21 2.90
C LEU A 77 15.63 -2.81 1.55
N ASP A 78 14.58 -3.64 1.54
CA ASP A 78 14.05 -4.30 0.33
C ASP A 78 13.24 -3.26 -0.48
N SER A 79 13.96 -2.43 -1.24
CA SER A 79 13.42 -1.27 -1.98
C SER A 79 12.32 -1.65 -2.98
N ASP A 80 12.45 -2.83 -3.57
CA ASP A 80 11.50 -3.37 -4.53
C ASP A 80 10.17 -3.69 -3.84
N LEU A 81 10.23 -4.36 -2.69
CA LEU A 81 9.05 -4.64 -1.88
C LEU A 81 8.43 -3.35 -1.32
N LEU A 82 9.25 -2.42 -0.83
CA LEU A 82 8.79 -1.12 -0.31
C LEU A 82 8.05 -0.32 -1.38
N THR A 83 8.60 -0.22 -2.58
CA THR A 83 7.95 0.48 -3.71
C THR A 83 6.57 -0.13 -4.03
N ARG A 84 6.46 -1.47 -3.94
CA ARG A 84 5.20 -2.18 -4.17
C ARG A 84 4.17 -1.97 -3.06
N ILE A 85 4.56 -1.88 -1.80
CA ILE A 85 3.60 -1.76 -0.69
C ILE A 85 3.26 -0.30 -0.36
N GLU A 86 4.21 0.65 -0.47
CA GLU A 86 3.97 2.06 -0.18
C GLU A 86 3.20 2.78 -1.30
N GLY A 87 3.37 2.35 -2.55
CA GLY A 87 2.70 2.95 -3.69
C GLY A 87 1.22 2.60 -3.84
N VAL A 88 0.76 1.52 -3.19
CA VAL A 88 -0.57 0.95 -3.44
C VAL A 88 -1.55 1.26 -2.32
N GLY A 89 -1.10 1.29 -1.06
CA GLY A 89 -1.92 1.61 0.10
C GLY A 89 -2.01 0.46 1.11
N ASP A 90 -3.15 0.35 1.80
CA ASP A 90 -3.40 -0.68 2.80
C ASP A 90 -3.54 -2.07 2.14
N LEU A 91 -2.71 -3.03 2.54
CA LEU A 91 -2.65 -4.34 1.88
C LEU A 91 -3.94 -5.16 2.07
N ILE A 92 -4.72 -4.87 3.12
CA ILE A 92 -5.99 -5.54 3.38
C ILE A 92 -7.08 -4.95 2.50
N ALA A 93 -7.17 -3.63 2.42
CA ALA A 93 -8.14 -2.93 1.57
C ALA A 93 -7.98 -3.31 0.08
N LEU A 94 -6.76 -3.66 -0.32
CA LEU A 94 -6.42 -4.08 -1.67
C LEU A 94 -6.53 -5.59 -1.90
N GLU A 95 -6.87 -6.35 -0.85
CA GLU A 95 -6.94 -7.81 -0.86
C GLU A 95 -5.63 -8.41 -1.37
N ALA A 96 -4.50 -7.85 -0.92
CA ALA A 96 -3.19 -8.26 -1.39
C ALA A 96 -2.92 -9.72 -1.07
N LYS A 97 -2.27 -10.39 -2.01
CA LYS A 97 -1.99 -11.82 -1.95
C LYS A 97 -0.51 -12.11 -1.79
N TYR A 98 -0.21 -13.25 -1.17
CA TYR A 98 1.15 -13.71 -0.98
C TYR A 98 1.26 -15.23 -0.91
N HIS A 99 2.42 -15.76 -1.29
CA HIS A 99 2.78 -17.14 -0.98
C HIS A 99 3.28 -17.25 0.46
N LEU A 100 2.84 -18.29 1.17
CA LEU A 100 3.34 -18.58 2.51
C LEU A 100 4.87 -18.73 2.52
N ALA A 101 5.43 -19.40 1.51
CA ALA A 101 6.87 -19.57 1.35
C ALA A 101 7.62 -18.23 1.22
N CYS A 102 7.07 -17.27 0.47
CA CYS A 102 7.68 -15.94 0.33
C CYS A 102 7.65 -15.16 1.65
N LEU A 103 6.56 -15.23 2.41
CA LEU A 103 6.46 -14.60 3.73
C LEU A 103 7.46 -15.22 4.71
N VAL A 104 7.58 -16.54 4.72
CA VAL A 104 8.59 -17.25 5.54
C VAL A 104 10.01 -16.84 5.13
N GLY A 105 10.27 -16.72 3.82
CA GLY A 105 11.54 -16.23 3.29
C GLY A 105 11.89 -14.82 3.79
N LEU A 106 10.94 -13.89 3.76
CA LEU A 106 11.12 -12.55 4.31
C LEU A 106 11.45 -12.58 5.80
N ARG A 107 10.68 -13.33 6.60
CA ARG A 107 10.92 -13.51 8.04
C ARG A 107 12.28 -14.12 8.33
N ASN A 108 12.73 -15.08 7.53
CA ASN A 108 14.04 -15.71 7.68
C ASN A 108 15.18 -14.74 7.42
N ARG A 109 15.09 -13.95 6.34
CA ARG A 109 16.06 -12.89 6.04
C ARG A 109 16.12 -11.88 7.19
N HIS A 110 14.97 -11.43 7.67
CA HIS A 110 14.88 -10.48 8.80
C HIS A 110 15.49 -11.05 10.08
N ARG A 111 15.16 -12.28 10.47
CA ARG A 111 15.79 -12.96 11.61
C ARG A 111 17.30 -13.06 11.47
N SER A 112 17.81 -13.31 10.27
CA SER A 112 19.25 -13.34 10.02
C SER A 112 19.90 -11.97 10.20
N LEU A 113 19.24 -10.89 9.74
CA LEU A 113 19.69 -9.53 9.95
C LEU A 113 19.78 -9.20 11.44
N ILE A 114 18.74 -9.50 12.22
CA ILE A 114 18.73 -9.22 13.66
C ILE A 114 19.88 -9.94 14.38
N ARG A 115 20.06 -11.24 14.13
CA ARG A 115 21.19 -11.99 14.71
C ARG A 115 22.53 -11.37 14.35
N ASN A 116 22.70 -10.93 13.10
CA ASN A 116 23.95 -10.30 12.66
C ASN A 116 24.17 -8.93 13.34
N ARG A 117 23.10 -8.16 13.61
CA ARG A 117 23.19 -6.88 14.32
C ARG A 117 23.54 -7.08 15.80
N GLU A 118 22.99 -8.11 16.45
CA GLU A 118 23.31 -8.46 17.84
C GLU A 118 24.75 -8.99 18.01
N ASN A 119 25.32 -9.59 16.96
CA ASN A 119 26.71 -10.02 16.93
C ASN A 119 27.70 -8.92 16.51
N LEU A 120 27.24 -7.68 16.25
CA LEU A 120 28.13 -6.56 16.00
C LEU A 120 28.68 -6.11 17.37
N PRO A 121 29.99 -6.25 17.66
CA PRO A 121 30.54 -5.74 18.90
C PRO A 121 30.37 -4.23 18.86
N GLY A 122 29.59 -3.69 19.82
CA GLY A 122 29.44 -2.25 19.96
C GLY A 122 30.81 -1.61 20.09
N CYS A 123 31.04 -0.53 19.33
CA CYS A 123 31.98 0.49 19.76
C CYS A 123 31.45 1.04 21.09
N GLN A 124 31.98 0.52 22.20
CA GLN A 124 32.03 1.22 23.48
C GLN A 124 33.18 2.23 23.44
#